data_AF-A0A2N9P6S7-F1
#
_entry.id   AF-A0A2N9P6S7-F1
#
_cell.length_a   1.000
_cell.length_b   1.000
_cell.length_c   1.000
_cell.angle_alpha   90.00
_cell.angle_beta   90.00
_cell.angle_gamma   90.00
#
_symmetry.space_group_name_H-M   'P 1'
#
loop_
_entity.id
_entity.type
_entity.pdbx_description
1 polymer ?
#
loop_
_entity_poly.entity_id
_entity_poly.type
_entity_poly.pdbx_seq_one_letter_code
_entity_poly.pdbx_strand_id
1 'polypeptide(L)'
;MIYKYIQEDREKLLSYSKVPPLGVRGLFILGQYGEKINPHGIGKMINETKPKAEQIKPIRIRQSVIANLLKKENDTRIVQVFSGHRRASTTIQYKQTEFELLQNAVNNYHPIR
;
A
#
# COMPACT_ATOMS: atom_id res chain seq x y z
N MET A 1 -4.82 16.33 3.31
CA MET A 1 -5.75 15.18 3.36
C MET A 1 -5.69 14.44 4.70
N ILE A 2 -4.57 13.80 5.08
CA ILE A 2 -4.46 13.08 6.37
C ILE A 2 -4.61 13.99 7.59
N TYR A 3 -4.06 15.20 7.54
CA TYR A 3 -4.20 16.18 8.64
C TYR A 3 -5.66 16.46 9.00
N LYS A 4 -6.50 16.73 8.00
CA LYS A 4 -7.95 16.95 8.18
C LYS A 4 -8.62 15.72 8.79
N TYR A 5 -8.26 14.53 8.33
CA TYR A 5 -8.79 13.29 8.91
C TYR A 5 -8.48 13.18 10.41
N ILE A 6 -7.23 13.43 10.80
CA ILE A 6 -6.78 13.31 12.19
C ILE A 6 -7.46 14.36 13.09
N GLN A 7 -7.61 15.60 12.60
CA GLN A 7 -8.10 16.72 13.41
C GLN A 7 -9.64 16.81 13.48
N GLU A 8 -10.33 16.46 12.39
CA GLU A 8 -11.77 16.73 12.26
C GLU A 8 -12.57 15.44 12.06
N ASP A 9 -12.27 14.69 11.00
CA ASP A 9 -13.16 13.62 10.56
C ASP A 9 -13.13 12.43 11.54
N ARG A 10 -11.98 12.13 12.13
CA ARG A 10 -11.83 11.03 13.07
C ARG A 10 -12.63 11.22 14.35
N GLU A 11 -12.66 12.43 14.91
CA GLU A 11 -13.47 12.74 16.10
C GLU A 11 -14.97 12.60 15.80
N LYS A 12 -15.40 13.04 14.62
CA LYS A 12 -16.78 12.82 14.15
C LYS A 12 -17.11 11.34 14.04
N LEU A 13 -16.23 10.53 13.43
CA LEU A 13 -16.44 9.09 13.30
C LEU A 13 -16.52 8.38 14.66
N LEU A 14 -15.70 8.78 15.62
CA LEU A 14 -15.74 8.23 16.98
C LEU A 14 -17.06 8.53 17.70
N SER A 15 -17.68 9.69 17.42
CA SER A 15 -18.98 10.04 18.00
C SER A 15 -20.12 9.11 17.57
N TYR A 16 -20.01 8.46 16.40
CA TYR A 16 -20.98 7.50 15.90
C TYR A 16 -20.83 6.09 16.50
N SER A 17 -19.73 5.82 17.20
CA SER A 17 -19.43 4.48 17.69
C SER A 17 -20.34 4.09 18.86
N LYS A 18 -21.09 3.00 18.69
CA LYS A 18 -21.87 2.36 19.77
C LYS A 18 -21.02 1.46 20.67
N VAL A 19 -19.74 1.27 20.32
CA VAL A 19 -18.81 0.38 21.03
C VAL A 19 -18.05 1.18 22.09
N PRO A 20 -17.80 0.63 23.29
CA PRO A 20 -17.02 1.31 24.30
C PRO A 20 -15.66 1.77 23.74
N PRO A 21 -15.20 3.00 24.04
CA PRO A 21 -13.98 3.58 23.49
C PRO A 21 -12.74 2.69 23.63
N LEU A 22 -12.72 1.83 24.66
CA LEU A 22 -11.59 0.94 24.97
C LEU A 22 -11.23 -0.02 23.82
N GLY A 23 -12.21 -0.49 23.04
CA GLY A 23 -11.98 -1.37 21.88
C GLY A 23 -11.53 -0.63 20.62
N VAL A 24 -11.75 0.69 20.56
CA VAL A 24 -11.53 1.51 19.36
C VAL A 24 -10.30 2.43 19.50
N ARG A 25 -9.85 2.72 20.73
CA ARG A 25 -8.73 3.61 21.04
C ARG A 25 -7.39 3.23 20.37
N GLY A 26 -7.21 1.98 19.96
CA GLY A 26 -6.03 1.51 19.22
C GLY A 26 -6.15 1.53 17.69
N LEU A 27 -7.31 1.89 17.12
CA LEU A 27 -7.57 1.84 15.68
C LEU A 27 -7.33 3.20 15.04
N PHE A 28 -6.43 3.24 14.05
CA PHE A 28 -6.15 4.48 13.32
C PHE A 28 -7.21 4.78 12.26
N ILE A 29 -7.52 3.79 11.42
CA ILE A 29 -8.51 3.91 10.34
C ILE A 29 -9.83 3.34 10.81
N LEU A 30 -10.88 4.16 10.73
CA LEU A 30 -12.23 3.84 11.16
C LEU A 30 -13.19 3.69 9.97
N GLY A 31 -14.21 2.86 10.13
CA GLY A 31 -15.38 2.84 9.28
C GLY A 31 -16.31 4.03 9.53
N GLN A 32 -17.38 4.13 8.73
CA GLN A 32 -18.35 5.23 8.79
C GLN A 32 -19.12 5.32 10.11
N TYR A 33 -19.17 4.24 10.90
CA TYR A 33 -19.84 4.17 12.20
C TYR A 33 -18.83 4.12 13.37
N GLY A 34 -17.58 4.54 13.15
CA GLY A 34 -16.55 4.55 14.19
C GLY A 34 -16.08 3.15 14.62
N GLU A 35 -16.31 2.15 13.78
CA GLU A 35 -15.91 0.76 13.96
C GLU A 35 -14.58 0.44 13.28
N LYS A 36 -14.05 -0.76 13.52
CA LYS A 36 -12.90 -1.28 12.78
C LYS A 36 -13.25 -1.43 11.31
N ILE A 37 -12.51 -0.76 10.43
CA ILE A 37 -12.69 -0.90 8.99
C ILE A 37 -12.41 -2.35 8.53
N ASN A 38 -13.27 -2.88 7.66
CA ASN A 38 -13.06 -4.17 7.02
C ASN A 38 -11.92 -4.04 5.98
N PRO A 39 -10.91 -4.94 5.97
CA PRO A 39 -9.86 -4.93 4.94
C PRO A 39 -10.37 -4.91 3.50
N HIS A 40 -11.49 -5.57 3.21
CA HIS A 40 -12.10 -5.56 1.89
C HIS A 40 -12.69 -4.18 1.54
N GLY A 41 -13.18 -3.45 2.54
CA GLY A 41 -13.65 -2.07 2.39
C GLY A 41 -12.54 -1.13 1.92
N ILE A 42 -11.33 -1.28 2.46
CA ILE A 42 -10.16 -0.51 2.00
C ILE A 42 -9.86 -0.80 0.52
N GLY A 43 -9.91 -2.07 0.11
CA GLY A 43 -9.73 -2.47 -1.28
C GLY A 43 -10.79 -1.85 -2.21
N LYS A 44 -12.04 -1.75 -1.74
CA LYS A 44 -13.12 -1.08 -2.48
C LYS A 44 -12.86 0.43 -2.59
N MET A 45 -12.49 1.10 -1.49
CA MET A 45 -12.20 2.55 -1.48
C MET A 45 -11.06 2.92 -2.44
N ILE A 46 -10.00 2.12 -2.51
CA ILE A 46 -8.87 2.33 -3.44
C ILE A 46 -9.30 2.28 -4.92
N ASN A 47 -10.37 1.54 -5.21
CA ASN A 47 -10.84 1.24 -6.55
C ASN A 47 -12.18 1.88 -6.90
N GLU A 48 -12.71 2.73 -6.01
CA GLU A 48 -14.06 3.29 -6.12
C GLU A 48 -14.26 4.09 -7.41
N THR A 49 -13.24 4.85 -7.82
CA THR A 49 -13.27 5.67 -9.04
C THR A 49 -12.69 4.96 -10.27
N LYS A 50 -12.21 3.71 -10.12
CA LYS A 50 -11.46 3.02 -11.18
C LYS A 50 -12.37 2.08 -11.99
N PRO A 51 -12.26 2.08 -13.32
CA PRO A 51 -12.92 1.05 -14.13
C PRO A 51 -12.36 -0.33 -13.79
N LYS A 52 -13.16 -1.39 -13.99
CA LYS A 52 -12.82 -2.77 -13.59
C LYS A 52 -11.44 -3.22 -14.12
N ALA A 53 -11.07 -2.78 -15.33
CA ALA A 53 -9.79 -3.10 -15.95
C ALA A 53 -8.57 -2.47 -15.23
N GLU A 54 -8.76 -1.35 -14.54
CA GLU A 54 -7.70 -0.60 -13.86
C GLU A 54 -7.68 -0.83 -12.35
N GLN A 55 -8.56 -1.70 -11.83
CA GLN A 55 -8.61 -1.97 -10.40
C GLN A 55 -7.31 -2.62 -9.93
N ILE A 56 -6.81 -2.11 -8.81
CA ILE A 56 -5.54 -2.52 -8.22
C ILE A 56 -5.81 -3.19 -6.87
N LYS A 57 -5.24 -4.39 -6.71
CA LYS A 57 -5.28 -5.09 -5.42
C LYS A 57 -4.29 -4.42 -4.44
N PRO A 58 -4.59 -4.31 -3.14
CA PRO A 58 -3.65 -3.79 -2.14
C PRO A 58 -2.28 -4.48 -2.16
N ILE A 59 -2.25 -5.78 -2.47
CA ILE A 59 -0.99 -6.51 -2.63
C ILE A 59 -0.12 -5.89 -3.73
N ARG A 60 -0.67 -5.51 -4.89
CA ARG A 60 0.11 -4.87 -5.98
C ARG A 60 0.71 -3.53 -5.56
N ILE A 61 -0.02 -2.76 -4.76
CA ILE A 61 0.50 -1.50 -4.20
C ILE A 61 1.70 -1.80 -3.30
N ARG A 62 1.58 -2.77 -2.39
CA ARG A 62 2.67 -3.22 -1.52
C ARG A 62 3.89 -3.67 -2.32
N GLN A 63 3.69 -4.48 -3.37
CA GLN A 63 4.76 -4.95 -4.25
C GLN A 63 5.47 -3.79 -4.95
N SER A 64 4.73 -2.82 -5.47
CA SER A 64 5.26 -1.62 -6.11
C SER A 64 6.13 -0.79 -5.15
N VAL A 65 5.66 -0.58 -3.92
CA VAL A 65 6.44 0.13 -2.89
C VAL A 65 7.74 -0.60 -2.56
N ILE A 66 7.70 -1.92 -2.35
CA ILE A 66 8.89 -2.73 -2.06
C ILE A 66 9.89 -2.68 -3.21
N ALA A 67 9.42 -2.82 -4.46
CA ALA A 67 10.27 -2.74 -5.64
C ALA A 67 10.96 -1.36 -5.76
N ASN A 68 10.22 -0.27 -5.53
CA ASN A 68 10.79 1.07 -5.56
C ASN A 68 11.81 1.32 -4.44
N LEU A 69 11.57 0.79 -3.24
CA LEU A 69 12.53 0.87 -2.15
C LEU A 69 13.82 0.07 -2.45
N LEU A 70 13.70 -1.12 -3.05
CA LEU A 70 14.87 -1.91 -3.46
C LEU A 70 15.72 -1.19 -4.50
N LYS A 71 15.10 -0.44 -5.42
CA LYS A 71 15.81 0.38 -6.40
C LYS A 71 16.56 1.56 -5.77
N LYS A 72 16.05 2.09 -4.65
CA LYS A 72 16.61 3.28 -4.00
C LYS A 72 17.68 2.95 -2.95
N GLU A 73 17.39 2.00 -2.07
CA GLU A 73 18.20 1.74 -0.86
C GLU A 73 19.39 0.80 -1.13
N ASN A 74 19.40 0.07 -2.27
CA ASN A 74 20.37 -0.99 -2.65
C ASN A 74 20.57 -2.14 -1.63
N ASP A 75 20.21 -1.98 -0.35
CA ASP A 75 20.27 -2.97 0.70
C ASP A 75 18.95 -3.73 0.86
N THR A 76 19.01 -5.05 0.65
CA THR A 76 17.88 -5.97 0.78
C THR A 76 17.40 -6.16 2.20
N ARG A 77 18.28 -6.04 3.20
CA ARG A 77 17.96 -6.25 4.60
C ARG A 77 17.11 -5.11 5.15
N ILE A 78 17.44 -3.87 4.77
CA ILE A 78 16.63 -2.69 5.11
C ILE A 78 15.20 -2.86 4.60
N VAL A 79 15.04 -3.22 3.32
CA VAL A 79 13.72 -3.41 2.72
C VAL A 79 13.01 -4.65 3.28
N GLN A 80 13.74 -5.70 3.66
CA GLN A 80 13.17 -6.88 4.31
C GLN A 80 12.55 -6.52 5.67
N VAL A 81 13.27 -5.77 6.51
CA VAL A 81 12.78 -5.33 7.81
C VAL A 81 11.57 -4.42 7.63
N PHE A 82 11.64 -3.45 6.70
CA PHE A 82 10.52 -2.57 6.37
C PHE A 82 9.27 -3.34 5.93
N SER A 83 9.44 -4.34 5.06
CA SER A 83 8.34 -5.17 4.59
C SER A 83 7.88 -6.21 5.62
N GLY A 84 8.60 -6.45 6.71
CA GLY A 84 8.25 -7.48 7.69
C GLY A 84 8.29 -8.90 7.12
N HIS A 85 9.11 -9.13 6.08
CA HIS A 85 9.24 -10.44 5.47
C HIS A 85 10.12 -11.37 6.32
N ARG A 86 9.60 -12.57 6.63
CA ARG A 86 10.32 -13.58 7.43
C ARG A 86 11.62 -14.06 6.76
N ARG A 87 11.64 -14.14 5.43
CA ARG A 87 12.80 -14.61 4.66
C ARG A 87 13.25 -13.52 3.68
N ALA A 88 14.55 -13.31 3.54
CA ALA A 88 15.08 -12.34 2.58
C ALA A 88 14.70 -12.68 1.13
N SER A 89 14.57 -13.98 0.81
CA SER A 89 14.18 -14.46 -0.51
C SER A 89 12.83 -13.90 -0.99
N THR A 90 11.86 -13.67 -0.10
CA THR A 90 10.57 -13.08 -0.50
C THR A 90 10.69 -11.59 -0.82
N THR A 91 11.69 -10.89 -0.28
CA THR A 91 11.98 -9.50 -0.63
C THR A 91 12.76 -9.43 -1.95
N ILE A 92 13.73 -10.34 -2.15
CA ILE A 92 14.56 -10.39 -3.36
C ILE A 92 13.73 -10.61 -4.62
N GLN A 93 12.62 -11.35 -4.54
CA GLN A 93 11.69 -11.55 -5.65
C GLN A 93 11.12 -10.25 -6.24
N TYR A 94 11.19 -9.12 -5.53
CA TYR A 94 10.75 -7.82 -6.01
C TYR A 94 11.87 -6.99 -6.66
N LYS A 95 13.11 -7.49 -6.69
CA LYS A 95 14.18 -6.85 -7.46
C LYS A 95 13.91 -7.05 -8.95
N GLN A 96 14.12 -5.99 -9.73
CA GLN A 96 14.15 -6.14 -11.17
C GLN A 96 15.34 -7.03 -11.56
N THR A 97 15.12 -7.89 -12.55
CA THR A 97 16.18 -8.72 -13.11
C THR A 97 16.95 -7.93 -14.16
N GLU A 98 18.20 -8.34 -14.43
CA GLU A 98 19.02 -7.79 -15.53
C GLU A 98 18.29 -7.84 -16.88
N PHE A 99 17.45 -8.87 -17.08
CA PHE A 99 16.63 -9.01 -18.28
C PHE A 99 15.54 -7.93 -18.40
N GLU A 100 14.86 -7.61 -17.29
CA GLU A 100 13.89 -6.50 -17.26
C GLU A 100 14.57 -5.15 -17.47
N LEU A 101 15.78 -4.96 -16.94
CA LEU A 101 16.57 -3.74 -17.18
C LEU A 101 16.95 -3.63 -18.65
N LEU A 102 17.41 -4.71 -19.28
CA LEU A 102 17.75 -4.77 -20.70
C LEU A 102 16.54 -4.49 -21.58
N GLN A 103 15.40 -5.13 -21.32
CA GLN A 103 14.16 -4.88 -22.07
C GLN A 103 13.71 -3.41 -21.96
N ASN A 104 13.80 -2.82 -20.76
CA ASN A 104 13.48 -1.40 -20.56
C ASN A 104 14.46 -0.50 -21.31
N ALA A 105 15.76 -0.82 -21.30
CA ALA A 105 16.77 -0.08 -22.05
C ALA A 105 16.48 -0.15 -23.56
N VAL A 106 16.19 -1.33 -24.10
CA VAL A 106 15.79 -1.49 -25.50
C VAL A 106 14.55 -0.64 -25.78
N ASN A 107 13.47 -0.76 -25.00
CA ASN A 107 12.23 0.00 -25.24
C ASN A 107 12.44 1.53 -25.19
N ASN A 108 13.35 2.02 -24.35
CA ASN A 108 13.59 3.44 -24.18
C ASN A 108 14.56 4.02 -25.23
N TYR A 109 15.51 3.22 -25.72
CA TYR A 109 16.59 3.67 -26.60
C TYR A 109 16.54 3.08 -28.02
N HIS A 110 15.58 2.19 -28.32
CA HIS A 110 15.44 1.63 -29.66
C HIS A 110 14.98 2.73 -30.63
N PRO A 111 15.70 2.97 -31.73
CA PRO A 111 15.47 4.11 -32.62
C PRO A 111 14.19 4.01 -33.46
N ILE A 112 13.52 2.85 -33.44
CA ILE A 112 12.25 2.60 -34.15
C ILE A 112 11.17 2.40 -33.09
N ARG A 113 10.18 3.31 -33.08
CA ARG A 113 8.94 3.22 -32.27
C ARG A 113 7.81 2.60 -33.07
#